data_AF-A0A497PRC7-F1
#
_entry.id   AF-A0A497PRC7-F1
#
_cell.length_a   1.000
_cell.length_b   1.000
_cell.length_c   1.000
_cell.angle_alpha   90.00
_cell.angle_beta   90.00
_cell.angle_gamma   90.00
#
_symmetry.space_group_name_H-M   'P 1'
#
loop_
_entity.id
_entity.type
_entity.pdbx_description
1 polymer ?
#
loop_
_entity_poly.entity_id
_entity_poly.type
_entity_poly.pdbx_seq_one_letter_code
_entity_poly.pdbx_strand_id
1 'polypeptide(L)'
;MKSKVLLDSNVLIAASVYANVKQLEVPFKHDFFDQATNLIGIIKKHIGKRIGIVTPTIESEVHGTLAKAVTKTLRQFLDGDSRKQTFDLLSHVLNKCEDRLAKILLFVVREAIPPSEKGKWLPKVEDMYKDLLEQANSLDIGAIARSRSEGSSPRYKKTAYKLIRKDVAMQNRQLLRLRKKSAEPTDKEIIAEAAYLSQHYREIGPYKLFLSSCDLAISPQGSSRIVTDEILKRFRVECDWPAAVAKKLLQELKEH
;
A
#
# COMPACT_ATOMS: atom_id res chain seq x y z
N MET A 1 -1.19 -21.46 -11.63
CA MET A 1 -0.21 -20.36 -11.48
C MET A 1 0.05 -20.19 -9.99
N LYS A 2 1.30 -20.06 -9.54
CA LYS A 2 1.59 -19.88 -8.10
C LYS A 2 1.62 -18.38 -7.77
N SER A 3 1.37 -18.04 -6.51
CA SER A 3 1.24 -16.64 -6.11
C SER A 3 2.08 -16.32 -4.88
N LYS A 4 2.65 -15.13 -4.89
CA LYS A 4 3.43 -14.55 -3.79
C LYS A 4 2.87 -13.18 -3.46
N VAL A 5 2.84 -12.85 -2.17
CA VAL A 5 2.34 -11.56 -1.70
C VAL A 5 3.42 -10.90 -0.86
N LEU A 6 4.07 -9.89 -1.43
CA LEU A 6 4.94 -8.98 -0.70
C LEU A 6 4.07 -8.04 0.12
N LEU A 7 4.27 -8.05 1.43
CA LEU A 7 3.54 -7.20 2.36
C LEU A 7 4.35 -5.94 2.61
N ASP A 8 3.78 -4.78 2.28
CA ASP A 8 4.35 -3.48 2.62
C ASP A 8 4.35 -3.25 4.15
N SER A 9 5.20 -2.34 4.62
CA SER A 9 5.37 -2.01 6.04
C SER A 9 4.05 -1.55 6.67
N ASN A 10 3.31 -0.70 5.97
CA ASN A 10 2.01 -0.21 6.42
C ASN A 10 0.93 -1.30 6.56
N VAL A 11 1.03 -2.43 5.84
CA VAL A 11 0.10 -3.56 5.99
C VAL A 11 0.43 -4.32 7.27
N LEU A 12 1.72 -4.55 7.54
CA LEU A 12 2.18 -5.20 8.76
C LEU A 12 1.83 -4.36 10.00
N ILE A 13 2.05 -3.04 9.94
CA ILE A 13 1.65 -2.08 10.98
C ILE A 13 0.13 -2.09 11.16
N ALA A 14 -0.63 -1.99 10.07
CA ALA A 14 -2.09 -1.99 10.15
C ALA A 14 -2.62 -3.27 10.80
N ALA A 15 -2.04 -4.43 10.48
CA ALA A 15 -2.43 -5.71 11.07
C ALA A 15 -1.98 -5.90 12.52
N SER A 16 -0.95 -5.16 12.99
CA SER A 16 -0.40 -5.27 14.34
C SER A 16 -1.00 -4.28 15.34
N VAL A 17 -1.45 -3.11 14.88
CA VAL A 17 -2.03 -2.06 15.73
C VAL A 17 -3.46 -2.42 16.12
N TYR A 18 -3.59 -3.14 17.24
CA TYR A 18 -4.85 -3.51 17.87
C TYR A 18 -4.69 -3.76 19.38
N ALA A 19 -5.59 -3.19 20.17
CA ALA A 19 -5.71 -3.47 21.59
C ALA A 19 -7.14 -3.27 22.09
N ASN A 20 -7.61 -4.20 22.93
CA ASN A 20 -8.75 -3.93 23.80
C ASN A 20 -8.21 -3.41 25.13
N VAL A 21 -8.55 -2.17 25.45
CA VAL A 21 -8.14 -1.51 26.67
C VAL A 21 -9.40 -1.07 27.39
N LYS A 22 -9.58 -1.45 28.66
CA LYS A 22 -10.82 -1.17 29.41
C LYS A 22 -11.14 0.33 29.50
N GLN A 23 -10.11 1.16 29.46
CA GLN A 23 -10.18 2.63 29.49
C GLN A 23 -10.69 3.22 28.18
N LEU A 24 -10.69 2.45 27.09
CA LEU A 24 -11.23 2.86 25.81
C LEU A 24 -12.57 2.14 25.61
N GLU A 25 -13.66 2.89 25.50
CA GLU A 25 -15.01 2.33 25.27
C GLU A 25 -15.12 1.60 23.92
N VAL A 26 -14.19 1.89 23.01
CA VAL A 26 -14.09 1.28 21.68
C VAL A 26 -12.73 0.59 21.50
N PRO A 27 -12.67 -0.49 20.68
CA PRO A 27 -11.40 -1.15 20.38
C PRO A 27 -10.40 -0.18 19.73
N PHE A 28 -9.20 -0.10 20.31
CA PHE A 28 -8.08 0.60 19.68
C PHE A 28 -7.61 -0.23 18.50
N LYS A 29 -7.80 0.27 17.27
CA LYS A 29 -7.34 -0.40 16.06
C LYS A 29 -6.98 0.58 14.95
N HIS A 30 -6.06 0.18 14.08
CA HIS A 30 -5.74 0.95 12.87
C HIS A 30 -6.93 1.00 11.89
N ASP A 31 -7.04 2.07 11.10
CA ASP A 31 -8.10 2.24 10.09
C ASP A 31 -8.19 1.09 9.09
N PHE A 32 -7.03 0.53 8.73
CA PHE A 32 -6.92 -0.61 7.79
C PHE A 32 -6.79 -1.98 8.47
N PHE A 33 -6.99 -2.07 9.79
CA PHE A 33 -6.76 -3.29 10.57
C PHE A 33 -7.52 -4.51 10.04
N ASP A 34 -8.81 -4.34 9.73
CA ASP A 34 -9.67 -5.46 9.33
C ASP A 34 -9.24 -6.05 7.97
N GLN A 35 -8.90 -5.18 7.01
CA GLN A 35 -8.46 -5.60 5.68
C GLN A 35 -7.08 -6.27 5.73
N ALA A 36 -6.15 -5.68 6.48
CA ALA A 36 -4.80 -6.22 6.64
C ALA A 36 -4.85 -7.57 7.38
N THR A 37 -5.58 -7.66 8.48
CA THR A 37 -5.73 -8.91 9.25
C THR A 37 -6.40 -10.02 8.44
N ASN A 38 -7.38 -9.69 7.60
CA ASN A 38 -7.99 -10.67 6.70
C ASN A 38 -6.95 -11.28 5.74
N LEU A 39 -6.10 -10.45 5.12
CA LEU A 39 -5.02 -10.93 4.26
C LEU A 39 -4.02 -11.80 5.04
N ILE A 40 -3.57 -11.36 6.22
CA ILE A 40 -2.70 -12.16 7.09
C ILE A 40 -3.36 -13.49 7.47
N GLY A 41 -4.66 -13.50 7.73
CA GLY A 41 -5.43 -14.71 8.03
C GLY A 41 -5.40 -15.73 6.88
N ILE A 42 -5.50 -15.26 5.63
CA ILE A 42 -5.38 -16.11 4.44
C ILE A 42 -3.96 -16.68 4.33
N ILE A 43 -2.93 -15.84 4.52
CA ILE A 43 -1.52 -16.25 4.50
C ILE A 43 -1.26 -17.32 5.57
N LYS A 44 -1.73 -17.10 6.80
CA LYS A 44 -1.62 -18.04 7.91
C LYS A 44 -2.25 -19.39 7.60
N LYS A 45 -3.47 -19.41 7.05
CA LYS A 45 -4.17 -20.65 6.65
C LYS A 45 -3.39 -21.45 5.59
N HIS A 46 -2.55 -20.77 4.81
CA HIS A 46 -1.77 -21.37 3.72
C HIS A 46 -0.26 -21.26 3.98
N ILE A 47 0.17 -21.28 5.25
CA ILE A 47 1.59 -21.12 5.61
C ILE A 47 2.50 -22.15 4.92
N GLY A 48 2.03 -23.39 4.73
CA GLY A 48 2.75 -24.43 4.01
C GLY A 48 3.04 -24.10 2.54
N LYS A 49 2.23 -23.23 1.92
CA LYS A 49 2.45 -22.73 0.55
C LYS A 49 3.43 -21.54 0.50
N ARG A 50 3.87 -21.02 1.67
CA ARG A 50 4.86 -19.93 1.80
C ARG A 50 4.53 -18.71 0.92
N ILE A 51 3.27 -18.25 0.95
CA ILE A 51 2.74 -17.22 0.05
C ILE A 51 3.16 -15.81 0.47
N GLY A 52 3.08 -15.51 1.77
CA GLY A 52 3.42 -14.19 2.30
C GLY A 52 4.93 -14.01 2.40
N ILE A 53 5.42 -12.89 1.90
CA ILE A 53 6.84 -12.55 1.92
C ILE A 53 7.06 -11.12 2.43
N VAL A 54 8.24 -10.91 3.01
CA VAL A 54 8.74 -9.62 3.50
C VAL A 54 10.22 -9.50 3.16
N THR A 55 10.72 -8.27 3.05
CA THR A 55 12.14 -7.98 2.78
C THR A 55 12.79 -7.26 3.97
N PRO A 56 14.12 -7.22 4.05
CA PRO A 56 14.83 -6.52 5.12
C PRO A 56 14.47 -5.02 5.24
N THR A 57 14.28 -4.32 4.11
CA THR A 57 13.86 -2.91 4.12
C THR A 57 12.49 -2.75 4.77
N ILE A 58 11.53 -3.61 4.42
CA ILE A 58 10.18 -3.59 5.00
C ILE A 58 10.23 -3.89 6.50
N GLU A 59 10.95 -4.93 6.92
CA GLU A 59 11.06 -5.27 8.34
C GLU A 59 11.69 -4.14 9.16
N SER A 60 12.78 -3.54 8.65
CA SER A 60 13.44 -2.40 9.29
C SER A 60 12.51 -1.20 9.43
N GLU A 61 11.76 -0.88 8.37
CA GLU A 61 10.80 0.21 8.39
C GLU A 61 9.69 -0.02 9.42
N VAL A 62 9.14 -1.23 9.48
CA VAL A 62 8.08 -1.57 10.44
C VAL A 62 8.57 -1.37 11.88
N HIS A 63 9.76 -1.86 12.22
CA HIS A 63 10.33 -1.67 13.55
C HIS A 63 10.59 -0.18 13.86
N GLY A 64 11.02 0.61 12.87
CA GLY A 64 11.25 2.04 13.04
C GLY A 64 9.99 2.92 13.13
N THR A 65 8.82 2.39 12.75
CA THR A 65 7.59 3.17 12.59
C THR A 65 6.41 2.69 13.44
N LEU A 66 6.45 1.48 14.00
CA LEU A 66 5.36 0.93 14.81
C LEU A 66 4.99 1.84 16.00
N ALA A 67 5.97 2.27 16.79
CA ALA A 67 5.73 3.15 17.94
C ALA A 67 5.08 4.48 17.54
N LYS A 68 5.47 5.04 16.38
CA LYS A 68 4.87 6.26 15.83
C LYS A 68 3.43 6.02 15.40
N ALA A 69 3.13 4.88 14.77
CA ALA A 69 1.78 4.51 14.35
C ALA A 69 0.85 4.28 15.55
N VAL A 70 1.32 3.56 16.58
CA VAL A 70 0.59 3.36 17.83
C VAL A 70 0.30 4.71 18.49
N THR A 71 1.32 5.57 18.64
CA THR A 71 1.17 6.90 19.25
C THR A 71 0.16 7.75 18.48
N LYS A 72 0.24 7.78 17.14
CA LYS A 72 -0.67 8.53 16.29
C LYS A 72 -2.12 8.06 16.46
N THR A 73 -2.33 6.75 16.45
CA THR A 73 -3.65 6.15 16.63
C THR A 73 -4.17 6.46 18.04
N LEU A 74 -3.31 6.41 19.06
CA LEU A 74 -3.73 6.57 20.46
C LEU A 74 -4.18 8.00 20.76
N ARG A 75 -3.51 8.98 20.14
CA ARG A 75 -3.89 10.40 20.22
C ARG A 75 -5.29 10.69 19.66
N GLN A 76 -5.86 9.83 18.84
CA GLN A 76 -7.24 10.00 18.35
C GLN A 76 -8.27 9.67 19.44
N PHE A 77 -7.88 8.94 20.48
CA PHE A 77 -8.76 8.48 21.56
C PHE A 77 -8.55 9.23 22.88
N LEU A 78 -7.52 10.08 22.97
CA LEU A 78 -7.15 10.77 24.20
C LEU A 78 -7.38 12.27 24.04
N ASP A 79 -8.27 12.83 24.87
CA ASP A 79 -8.43 14.27 25.02
C ASP A 79 -7.25 14.86 25.81
N GLY A 80 -6.38 15.58 25.11
CA GLY A 80 -5.59 16.72 25.59
C GLY A 80 -4.62 16.58 26.77
N ASP A 81 -5.03 16.08 27.94
CA ASP A 81 -4.47 16.58 29.20
C ASP A 81 -3.86 15.55 30.17
N SER A 82 -4.03 14.23 29.97
CA SER A 82 -3.48 13.25 30.92
C SER A 82 -2.18 12.60 30.46
N ARG A 83 -1.10 13.38 30.27
CA ARG A 83 0.25 12.88 29.84
C ARG A 83 0.70 11.59 30.52
N LYS A 84 0.42 11.44 31.82
CA LYS A 84 0.80 10.25 32.60
C LYS A 84 -0.02 9.01 32.22
N GLN A 85 -1.35 9.15 32.08
CA GLN A 85 -2.21 8.06 31.61
C GLN A 85 -1.89 7.70 30.14
N THR A 86 -1.56 8.69 29.32
CA THR A 86 -1.09 8.49 27.94
C THR A 86 0.17 7.63 27.90
N PHE A 87 1.12 7.84 28.82
CA PHE A 87 2.39 7.10 28.85
C PHE A 87 2.22 5.64 29.26
N ASP A 88 1.48 5.39 30.35
CA ASP A 88 1.25 4.01 30.84
C ASP A 88 0.44 3.20 29.82
N LEU A 89 -0.58 3.83 29.24
CA LEU A 89 -1.40 3.23 28.19
C LEU A 89 -0.59 2.95 26.92
N LEU A 90 0.26 3.89 26.51
CA LEU A 90 1.13 3.74 25.34
C LEU A 90 2.05 2.53 25.50
N SER A 91 2.70 2.38 26.66
CA SER A 91 3.64 1.28 26.91
C SER A 91 2.94 -0.08 26.82
N HIS A 92 1.76 -0.21 27.44
CA HIS A 92 0.97 -1.44 27.38
C HIS A 92 0.47 -1.76 25.98
N VAL A 93 -0.04 -0.76 25.27
CA VAL A 93 -0.54 -0.94 23.89
C VAL A 93 0.59 -1.28 22.94
N LEU A 94 1.74 -0.61 23.07
CA LEU A 94 2.90 -0.85 22.22
C LEU A 94 3.41 -2.27 22.37
N ASN A 95 3.59 -2.77 23.61
CA ASN A 95 4.01 -4.15 23.85
C ASN A 95 3.06 -5.16 23.19
N LYS A 96 1.74 -4.94 23.30
CA LYS A 96 0.75 -5.79 22.62
C LYS A 96 0.86 -5.75 21.10
N CYS A 97 1.13 -4.58 20.53
CA CYS A 97 1.29 -4.41 19.09
C CYS A 97 2.59 -5.06 18.60
N GLU A 98 3.67 -4.96 19.37
CA GLU A 98 4.95 -5.63 19.09
C GLU A 98 4.82 -7.16 19.15
N ASP A 99 4.18 -7.70 20.19
CA ASP A 99 3.88 -9.13 20.31
C ASP A 99 3.06 -9.63 19.11
N ARG A 100 2.10 -8.82 18.66
CA ARG A 100 1.26 -9.15 17.51
C ARG A 100 2.07 -9.10 16.21
N LEU A 101 2.90 -8.08 16.02
CA LEU A 101 3.81 -8.00 14.88
C LEU A 101 4.73 -9.21 14.81
N ALA A 102 5.38 -9.56 15.93
CA ALA A 102 6.26 -10.72 16.01
C ALA A 102 5.54 -12.01 15.59
N LYS A 103 4.29 -12.22 16.05
CA LYS A 103 3.45 -13.35 15.63
C LYS A 103 3.11 -13.33 14.14
N ILE A 104 2.83 -12.17 13.57
CA ILE A 104 2.55 -12.02 12.13
C ILE A 104 3.79 -12.40 11.31
N LEU A 105 4.97 -11.95 11.75
CA LEU A 105 6.24 -12.23 11.07
C LEU A 105 6.59 -13.73 11.05
N LEU A 106 6.03 -14.55 11.96
CA LEU A 106 6.18 -16.01 11.91
C LEU A 106 5.42 -16.67 10.74
N PHE A 107 4.46 -15.98 10.12
CA PHE A 107 3.65 -16.52 9.03
C PHE A 107 4.18 -16.17 7.63
N VAL A 108 5.24 -15.37 7.54
CA VAL A 108 5.80 -14.85 6.30
C VAL A 108 7.22 -15.34 6.10
N VAL A 109 7.66 -15.41 4.84
CA VAL A 109 9.04 -15.73 4.48
C VAL A 109 9.84 -14.45 4.32
N ARG A 110 11.02 -14.42 4.92
CA ARG A 110 12.00 -13.35 4.71
C ARG A 110 12.78 -13.65 3.44
N GLU A 111 12.60 -12.81 2.43
CA GLU A 111 13.35 -12.92 1.18
C GLU A 111 14.52 -11.95 1.20
N ALA A 112 15.73 -12.49 1.06
CA ALA A 112 16.95 -11.70 1.00
C ALA A 112 17.10 -11.07 -0.38
N ILE A 113 17.41 -9.77 -0.41
CA ILE A 113 17.65 -9.03 -1.66
C ILE A 113 19.14 -8.69 -1.75
N PRO A 114 19.88 -9.20 -2.74
CA PRO A 114 21.26 -8.80 -2.94
C PRO A 114 21.34 -7.28 -3.20
N PRO A 115 22.21 -6.53 -2.52
CA PRO A 115 22.33 -5.09 -2.71
C PRO A 115 22.62 -4.69 -4.16
N SER A 116 23.41 -5.51 -4.87
CA SER A 116 23.69 -5.33 -6.30
C SER A 116 22.45 -5.43 -7.17
N GLU A 117 21.53 -6.35 -6.86
CA GLU A 117 20.28 -6.52 -7.61
C GLU A 117 19.32 -5.37 -7.31
N LYS A 118 19.19 -4.95 -6.04
CA LYS A 118 18.43 -3.75 -5.67
C LYS A 118 18.92 -2.51 -6.43
N GLY A 119 20.25 -2.33 -6.52
CA GLY A 119 20.89 -1.24 -7.25
C GLY A 119 20.61 -1.22 -8.77
N LYS A 120 20.27 -2.36 -9.39
CA LYS A 120 19.87 -2.42 -10.81
C LYS A 120 18.43 -1.97 -11.04
N TRP A 121 17.55 -2.17 -10.06
CA TRP A 121 16.13 -1.87 -10.17
C TRP A 121 15.78 -0.47 -9.71
N LEU A 122 16.46 0.05 -8.68
CA LEU A 122 16.15 1.36 -8.11
C LEU A 122 16.18 2.50 -9.14
N PRO A 123 17.19 2.63 -10.04
CA PRO A 123 17.17 3.68 -11.08
C PRO A 123 15.96 3.57 -12.01
N LYS A 124 15.53 2.34 -12.35
CA LYS A 124 14.35 2.12 -13.22
C LYS A 124 13.05 2.57 -12.53
N VAL A 125 12.97 2.40 -11.21
CA VAL A 125 11.84 2.90 -10.40
C VAL A 125 11.87 4.42 -10.32
N GLU A 126 13.05 5.01 -10.18
CA GLU A 126 13.22 6.48 -10.20
C GLU A 126 12.81 7.07 -11.55
N ASP A 127 13.26 6.49 -12.65
CA ASP A 127 12.88 6.88 -14.02
C ASP A 127 11.36 6.78 -14.20
N MET A 128 10.73 5.70 -13.72
CA MET A 128 9.28 5.56 -13.75
C MET A 128 8.58 6.72 -13.03
N TYR A 129 8.99 7.06 -11.82
CA TYR A 129 8.36 8.16 -11.09
C TYR A 129 8.64 9.53 -11.73
N LYS A 130 9.81 9.70 -12.37
CA LYS A 130 10.13 10.89 -13.14
C LYS A 130 9.19 11.04 -14.34
N ASP A 131 9.01 9.98 -15.13
CA ASP A 131 8.08 9.97 -16.27
C ASP A 131 6.64 10.29 -15.82
N LEU A 132 6.19 9.71 -14.71
CA LEU A 132 4.87 9.95 -14.16
C LEU A 132 4.71 11.40 -13.67
N LEU A 133 5.76 12.00 -13.11
CA LEU A 133 5.75 13.40 -12.70
C LEU A 133 5.69 14.35 -13.91
N GLU A 134 6.42 14.04 -14.98
CA GLU A 134 6.35 14.77 -16.25
C GLU A 134 4.94 14.69 -16.87
N GLN A 135 4.32 13.51 -16.87
CA GLN A 135 2.91 13.32 -17.26
C GLN A 135 1.98 14.14 -16.37
N ALA A 136 2.20 14.16 -15.06
CA ALA A 136 1.37 14.93 -14.14
C ALA A 136 1.49 16.46 -14.36
N ASN A 137 2.69 16.94 -14.69
CA ASN A 137 2.96 18.35 -14.95
C ASN A 137 2.35 18.83 -16.27
N SER A 138 2.30 17.96 -17.28
CA SER A 138 1.68 18.23 -18.59
C SER A 138 0.15 18.08 -18.59
N LEU A 139 -0.45 17.47 -17.55
CA LEU A 139 -1.88 17.25 -17.46
C LEU A 139 -2.66 18.56 -17.20
N ASP A 140 -3.32 19.09 -18.24
CA ASP A 140 -4.31 20.17 -18.14
C ASP A 140 -5.75 19.63 -18.11
N ILE A 141 -6.24 19.37 -16.89
CA ILE A 141 -7.63 18.93 -16.66
C ILE A 141 -8.64 19.94 -17.21
N GLY A 142 -8.33 21.24 -17.15
CA GLY A 142 -9.22 22.30 -17.61
C GLY A 142 -9.38 22.30 -19.12
N ALA A 143 -8.29 22.14 -19.87
CA ALA A 143 -8.33 21.97 -21.32
C ALA A 143 -9.09 20.71 -21.73
N ILE A 144 -8.79 19.56 -21.11
CA ILE A 144 -9.49 18.28 -21.41
C ILE A 144 -11.00 18.42 -21.16
N ALA A 145 -11.39 18.97 -20.03
CA ALA A 145 -12.80 19.15 -19.69
C ALA A 145 -13.51 20.14 -20.62
N ARG A 146 -12.83 21.21 -21.05
CA ARG A 146 -13.38 22.17 -22.04
C ARG A 146 -13.67 21.47 -23.35
N SER A 147 -12.67 20.84 -23.95
CA SER A 147 -12.79 20.12 -25.22
C SER A 147 -13.90 19.07 -25.19
N ARG A 148 -13.95 18.21 -24.16
CA ARG A 148 -15.00 17.19 -24.04
C ARG A 148 -16.40 17.76 -23.81
N SER A 149 -16.51 18.93 -23.19
CA SER A 149 -17.82 19.57 -22.95
C SER A 149 -18.38 20.29 -24.19
N GLU A 150 -17.58 20.51 -25.24
CA GLU A 150 -18.02 21.20 -26.46
C GLU A 150 -19.08 20.42 -27.24
N GLY A 151 -19.04 19.09 -27.17
CA GLY A 151 -20.08 18.23 -27.76
C GLY A 151 -21.42 18.23 -27.01
N SER A 152 -21.53 18.93 -25.88
CA SER A 152 -22.77 19.02 -25.12
C SER A 152 -23.64 20.19 -25.58
N SER A 153 -24.97 20.03 -25.48
CA SER A 153 -25.92 21.12 -25.77
C SER A 153 -25.58 22.40 -24.98
N PRO A 154 -25.71 23.60 -25.58
CA PRO A 154 -25.35 24.88 -24.94
C PRO A 154 -25.92 25.06 -23.54
N ARG A 155 -27.18 24.62 -23.31
CA ARG A 155 -27.86 24.69 -22.02
C ARG A 155 -27.17 23.88 -20.92
N TYR A 156 -26.52 22.77 -21.27
CA TYR A 156 -25.88 21.85 -20.34
C TYR A 156 -24.35 21.93 -20.33
N LYS A 157 -23.74 22.73 -21.22
CA LYS A 157 -22.28 22.81 -21.40
C LYS A 157 -21.53 23.09 -20.09
N LYS A 158 -22.04 24.01 -19.25
CA LYS A 158 -21.44 24.32 -17.94
C LYS A 158 -21.53 23.14 -16.96
N THR A 159 -22.64 22.41 -16.97
CA THR A 159 -22.84 21.23 -16.12
C THR A 159 -21.95 20.07 -16.59
N ALA A 160 -21.94 19.80 -17.89
CA ALA A 160 -21.08 18.80 -18.51
C ALA A 160 -19.60 19.07 -18.20
N TYR A 161 -19.14 20.31 -18.38
CA TYR A 161 -17.78 20.72 -18.03
C TYR A 161 -17.43 20.39 -16.57
N LYS A 162 -18.29 20.74 -15.61
CA LYS A 162 -18.05 20.45 -14.18
C LYS A 162 -17.96 18.95 -13.91
N LEU A 163 -18.86 18.15 -14.48
CA LEU A 163 -18.88 16.70 -14.31
C LEU A 163 -17.63 16.05 -14.91
N ILE A 164 -17.28 16.42 -16.14
CA ILE A 164 -16.09 15.90 -16.84
C ILE A 164 -14.82 16.30 -16.10
N ARG A 165 -14.71 17.55 -15.64
CA ARG A 165 -13.55 18.00 -14.87
C ARG A 165 -13.37 17.17 -13.60
N LYS A 166 -14.45 16.87 -12.89
CA LYS A 166 -14.43 16.02 -11.70
C LYS A 166 -14.01 14.59 -12.05
N ASP A 167 -14.57 14.01 -13.09
CA ASP A 167 -14.24 12.66 -13.56
C ASP A 167 -12.76 12.54 -13.97
N VAL A 168 -12.26 13.45 -14.81
CA VAL A 168 -10.86 13.48 -15.22
C VAL A 168 -9.93 13.64 -14.01
N ALA A 169 -10.29 14.49 -13.04
CA ALA A 169 -9.51 14.65 -11.81
C ALA A 169 -9.50 13.37 -10.96
N MET A 170 -10.62 12.63 -10.90
CA MET A 170 -10.70 11.35 -10.19
C MET A 170 -9.86 10.26 -10.88
N GLN A 171 -9.93 10.16 -12.20
CA GLN A 171 -9.15 9.20 -13.00
C GLN A 171 -7.64 9.45 -12.91
N ASN A 172 -7.23 10.70 -12.75
CA ASN A 172 -5.83 11.12 -12.66
C ASN A 172 -5.36 11.41 -11.22
N ARG A 173 -6.11 10.97 -10.22
CA ARG A 173 -5.86 11.34 -8.81
C ARG A 173 -4.45 10.97 -8.33
N GLN A 174 -3.91 9.83 -8.76
CA GLN A 174 -2.54 9.43 -8.40
C GLN A 174 -1.49 10.39 -8.98
N LEU A 175 -1.61 10.77 -10.26
CA LEU A 175 -0.72 11.77 -10.89
C LEU A 175 -0.81 13.13 -10.18
N LEU A 176 -2.03 13.59 -9.89
CA LEU A 176 -2.24 14.85 -9.18
C LEU A 176 -1.67 14.84 -7.76
N ARG A 177 -1.66 13.67 -7.09
CA ARG A 177 -0.97 13.51 -5.81
C ARG A 177 0.54 13.59 -5.98
N LEU A 178 1.11 12.95 -6.99
CA LEU A 178 2.56 12.97 -7.22
C LEU A 178 3.12 14.39 -7.36
N ARG A 179 2.35 15.32 -7.96
CA ARG A 179 2.72 16.75 -8.01
C ARG A 179 2.85 17.42 -6.64
N LYS A 180 2.05 16.95 -5.66
CA LYS A 180 2.00 17.54 -4.32
C LYS A 180 2.94 16.83 -3.35
N LYS A 181 3.09 15.51 -3.50
CA LYS A 181 3.93 14.66 -2.65
C LYS A 181 4.56 13.59 -3.54
N SER A 182 5.88 13.65 -3.69
CA SER A 182 6.66 12.60 -4.34
C SER A 182 6.62 11.30 -3.55
N ALA A 183 6.83 10.18 -4.22
CA ALA A 183 7.05 8.89 -3.56
C ALA A 183 8.28 8.98 -2.65
N GLU A 184 8.18 8.39 -1.46
CA GLU A 184 9.27 8.41 -0.49
C GLU A 184 10.41 7.48 -0.96
N PRO A 185 11.66 7.72 -0.56
CA PRO A 185 12.77 6.84 -0.94
C PRO A 185 12.52 5.37 -0.59
N THR A 186 11.94 5.10 0.59
CA THR A 186 11.60 3.75 1.02
C THR A 186 10.56 3.09 0.11
N ASP A 187 9.53 3.84 -0.33
CA ASP A 187 8.54 3.31 -1.29
C ASP A 187 9.22 2.84 -2.59
N LYS A 188 10.19 3.62 -3.07
CA LYS A 188 10.94 3.28 -4.30
C LYS A 188 11.81 2.05 -4.09
N GLU A 189 12.45 1.92 -2.93
CA GLU A 189 13.22 0.74 -2.57
C GLU A 189 12.34 -0.51 -2.53
N ILE A 190 11.15 -0.44 -1.90
CA ILE A 190 10.21 -1.55 -1.82
C ILE A 190 9.76 -1.99 -3.22
N ILE A 191 9.46 -1.06 -4.12
CA ILE A 191 9.11 -1.39 -5.51
C ILE A 191 10.30 -2.01 -6.24
N ALA A 192 11.53 -1.54 -6.01
CA ALA A 192 12.73 -2.12 -6.62
C ALA A 192 12.96 -3.56 -6.15
N GLU A 193 12.78 -3.83 -4.86
CA GLU A 193 12.86 -5.17 -4.28
C GLU A 193 11.73 -6.07 -4.82
N ALA A 194 10.51 -5.55 -4.95
CA ALA A 194 9.39 -6.26 -5.56
C ALA A 194 9.68 -6.61 -7.03
N ALA A 195 10.28 -5.69 -7.79
CA ALA A 195 10.65 -5.92 -9.19
C ALA A 195 11.68 -7.05 -9.32
N TYR A 196 12.71 -7.05 -8.48
CA TYR A 196 13.67 -8.14 -8.38
C TYR A 196 12.99 -9.47 -8.07
N LEU A 197 12.18 -9.53 -7.00
CA LEU A 197 11.48 -10.75 -6.60
C LEU A 197 10.54 -11.27 -7.69
N SER A 198 9.87 -10.37 -8.41
CA SER A 198 9.01 -10.71 -9.55
C SER A 198 9.80 -11.37 -10.67
N GLN A 199 11.00 -10.86 -11.00
CA GLN A 199 11.87 -11.52 -11.97
C GLN A 199 12.35 -12.87 -11.43
N HIS A 200 12.90 -12.89 -10.22
CA HIS A 200 13.50 -14.07 -9.62
C HIS A 200 12.51 -15.24 -9.53
N TYR A 201 11.29 -15.01 -9.05
CA TYR A 201 10.29 -16.08 -8.98
C TYR A 201 9.84 -16.55 -10.36
N ARG A 202 9.81 -15.68 -11.37
CA ARG A 202 9.47 -16.06 -12.75
C ARG A 202 10.52 -16.96 -13.40
N GLU A 203 11.79 -16.82 -13.01
CA GLU A 203 12.86 -17.73 -13.43
C GLU A 203 12.67 -19.14 -12.83
N ILE A 204 12.10 -19.24 -11.62
CA ILE A 204 11.83 -20.51 -10.93
C ILE A 204 10.53 -21.16 -11.43
N GLY A 205 9.55 -20.38 -11.88
CA GLY A 205 8.32 -20.91 -12.44
C GLY A 205 7.24 -19.86 -12.69
N PRO A 206 6.00 -20.27 -13.05
CA PRO A 206 4.92 -19.32 -13.35
C PRO A 206 4.33 -18.75 -12.06
N TYR A 207 5.05 -17.78 -11.48
CA TYR A 207 4.64 -17.04 -10.31
C TYR A 207 4.06 -15.67 -10.69
N LYS A 208 3.01 -15.30 -9.96
CA LYS A 208 2.49 -13.95 -9.93
C LYS A 208 2.85 -13.30 -8.59
N LEU A 209 3.44 -12.10 -8.65
CA LEU A 209 3.79 -11.34 -7.46
C LEU A 209 2.78 -10.20 -7.26
N PHE A 210 2.17 -10.20 -6.08
CA PHE A 210 1.39 -9.08 -5.57
C PHE A 210 2.23 -8.26 -4.60
N LEU A 211 2.04 -6.94 -4.63
CA LEU A 211 2.49 -6.04 -3.57
C LEU A 211 1.24 -5.47 -2.89
N SER A 212 1.02 -5.86 -1.64
CA SER A 212 -0.09 -5.35 -0.84
C SER A 212 0.37 -4.13 -0.07
N SER A 213 -0.28 -2.98 -0.27
CA SER A 213 0.04 -1.73 0.41
C SER A 213 -1.23 -0.99 0.87
N CYS A 214 -1.10 -0.22 1.94
CA CYS A 214 -2.10 0.76 2.40
C CYS A 214 -1.69 2.20 2.04
N ASP A 215 -0.50 2.41 1.46
CA ASP A 215 -0.07 3.73 0.99
C ASP A 215 -0.66 3.99 -0.39
N LEU A 216 -1.24 5.17 -0.51
CA LEU A 216 -1.76 5.77 -1.73
C LEU A 216 -0.66 6.10 -2.76
N ALA A 217 0.63 6.06 -2.40
CA ALA A 217 1.76 6.16 -3.33
C ALA A 217 1.91 4.88 -4.17
N ILE A 218 1.63 3.72 -3.59
CA ILE A 218 1.81 2.40 -4.21
C ILE A 218 0.46 1.73 -4.54
N SER A 219 -0.62 2.15 -3.90
CA SER A 219 -1.96 1.57 -4.05
C SER A 219 -2.88 2.43 -4.92
N PRO A 220 -3.89 1.82 -5.59
CA PRO A 220 -4.82 2.57 -6.44
C PRO A 220 -5.65 3.56 -5.62
N GLN A 221 -6.04 4.69 -6.22
CA GLN A 221 -6.82 5.73 -5.55
C GLN A 221 -8.18 5.95 -6.22
N GLY A 222 -9.23 5.37 -5.64
CA GLY A 222 -10.55 5.35 -6.26
C GLY A 222 -10.48 4.59 -7.59
N SER A 223 -10.83 5.26 -8.69
CA SER A 223 -10.70 4.70 -10.05
C SER A 223 -9.32 4.91 -10.69
N SER A 224 -8.43 5.70 -10.07
CA SER A 224 -7.09 5.96 -10.61
C SER A 224 -6.15 4.79 -10.33
N ARG A 225 -5.65 4.17 -11.39
CA ARG A 225 -4.68 3.06 -11.36
C ARG A 225 -3.38 3.35 -12.11
N ILE A 226 -3.15 4.59 -12.56
CA ILE A 226 -2.04 4.97 -13.43
C ILE A 226 -0.68 4.53 -12.88
N VAL A 227 -0.43 4.77 -11.58
CA VAL A 227 0.85 4.39 -10.95
C VAL A 227 0.96 2.87 -10.83
N THR A 228 -0.12 2.21 -10.39
CA THR A 228 -0.12 0.75 -10.20
C THR A 228 -0.04 -0.02 -11.51
N ASP A 229 -0.64 0.51 -12.56
CA ASP A 229 -0.62 -0.10 -13.89
C ASP A 229 0.75 0.09 -14.54
N GLU A 230 1.43 1.23 -14.29
CA GLU A 230 2.80 1.43 -14.74
C GLU A 230 3.79 0.52 -13.98
N ILE A 231 3.59 0.31 -12.67
CA ILE A 231 4.36 -0.68 -11.89
C ILE A 231 4.15 -2.09 -12.45
N LEU A 232 2.90 -2.48 -12.71
CA LEU A 232 2.59 -3.78 -13.31
C LEU A 232 3.22 -3.94 -14.70
N LYS A 233 3.16 -2.91 -15.52
CA LYS A 233 3.71 -2.91 -16.88
C LYS A 233 5.23 -3.06 -16.88
N ARG A 234 5.94 -2.25 -16.09
CA ARG A 234 7.42 -2.21 -16.07
C ARG A 234 8.02 -3.35 -15.26
N PHE A 235 7.44 -3.67 -14.12
CA PHE A 235 8.04 -4.56 -13.12
C PHE A 235 7.30 -5.88 -12.94
N ARG A 236 6.14 -6.04 -13.58
CA ARG A 236 5.28 -7.24 -13.45
C ARG A 236 4.91 -7.51 -11.99
N VAL A 237 4.67 -6.44 -11.23
CA VAL A 237 4.22 -6.48 -9.84
C VAL A 237 2.80 -5.94 -9.80
N GLU A 238 1.85 -6.71 -9.28
CA GLU A 238 0.47 -6.25 -9.14
C GLU A 238 0.25 -5.59 -7.78
N CYS A 239 0.16 -4.27 -7.76
CA CYS A 239 -0.06 -3.49 -6.55
C CYS A 239 -1.56 -3.29 -6.29
N ASP A 240 -2.00 -3.58 -5.06
CA ASP A 240 -3.38 -3.31 -4.64
C ASP A 240 -3.53 -3.23 -3.12
N TRP A 241 -4.73 -2.82 -2.69
CA TRP A 241 -5.10 -2.81 -1.28
C TRP A 241 -5.19 -4.24 -0.71
N PRO A 242 -4.99 -4.44 0.62
CA PRO A 242 -5.04 -5.76 1.23
C PRO A 242 -6.33 -6.53 0.94
N ALA A 243 -7.48 -5.86 0.94
CA ALA A 243 -8.76 -6.50 0.62
C ALA A 243 -8.85 -7.00 -0.83
N ALA A 244 -8.30 -6.23 -1.78
CA ALA A 244 -8.29 -6.61 -3.19
C ALA A 244 -7.29 -7.75 -3.45
N VAL A 245 -6.10 -7.69 -2.87
CA VAL A 245 -5.11 -8.78 -2.91
C VAL A 245 -5.68 -10.06 -2.30
N ALA A 246 -6.34 -9.97 -1.13
CA ALA A 246 -6.99 -11.10 -0.48
C ALA A 246 -8.03 -11.78 -1.39
N LYS A 247 -8.88 -11.00 -2.07
CA LYS A 247 -9.89 -11.53 -2.99
C LYS A 247 -9.24 -12.27 -4.17
N LYS A 248 -8.23 -11.66 -4.80
CA LYS A 248 -7.49 -12.24 -5.94
C LYS A 248 -6.77 -13.52 -5.53
N LEU A 249 -6.09 -13.50 -4.38
CA LEU A 249 -5.39 -14.65 -3.85
C LEU A 249 -6.33 -15.81 -3.55
N LEU A 250 -7.50 -15.56 -2.97
CA LEU A 250 -8.50 -16.60 -2.71
C LEU A 250 -9.04 -17.23 -3.99
N GLN A 251 -9.17 -16.46 -5.07
CA GLN A 251 -9.58 -17.00 -6.37
C GLN A 251 -8.50 -17.95 -6.90
N GLU A 252 -7.25 -17.53 -6.91
CA GLU A 252 -6.12 -18.34 -7.38
C GLU A 252 -5.89 -19.59 -6.52
N LEU A 253 -6.23 -19.55 -5.23
CA LEU A 253 -6.14 -20.70 -4.32
C LEU A 253 -7.30 -21.70 -4.46
N LYS A 254 -8.43 -21.32 -5.06
CA LYS A 254 -9.56 -22.24 -5.33
C LYS A 254 -9.41 -23.00 -6.64
N GLU A 255 -8.65 -22.44 -7.57
CA GLU A 255 -8.37 -23.04 -8.89
C GLU A 255 -7.29 -24.14 -8.81
N HIS A 256 -6.80 -24.48 -7.60
CA HIS A 256 -5.72 -25.43 -7.32
C HIS A 256 -6.00 -26.28 -6.08
#